data_AF-A0A4Q4B649-F1
#
_entry.id   AF-A0A4Q4B649-F1
#
_cell.length_a   1.000
_cell.length_b   1.000
_cell.length_c   1.000
_cell.angle_alpha   90.00
_cell.angle_beta   90.00
_cell.angle_gamma   90.00
#
_symmetry.space_group_name_H-M   'P 1'
#
loop_
_entity.id
_entity.type
_entity.pdbx_description
1 polymer ?
#
loop_
_entity_poly.entity_id
_entity_poly.type
_entity_poly.pdbx_seq_one_letter_code
_entity_poly.pdbx_strand_id
1 'polypeptide(L)'
;MNRRLLGNVLIVILLVLLGSGIAMYIIPFSKGLASLHTVFGFLFVLTMVFHIINNKKPLFNYITGNRKPRFQKLQAPFIFSIIVALAFGLYFNIPLLNGVYNFGNQLRNKKLGKVETPFEYEVIELSNANGHHNFEIELKKGNAFQYPLFAIWLEDSLGNYIETLYISRVIASSTFDYGKNVDGKWQSAVKRRPEALPYWSHKRGIKASDGLYVPLNNATDIDAVSGATPTGNFIIKSKSDLNDLKHHKVMLEVNQSYDWNNYYTKDKFPNDDIYSGSGQVGQPSLIYATEVSPLNIKDNTYKIMQLIGHGHHSGKNGNLYKDLSHISTAKQIIDRVILKVH
;
A
#
# COMPACT_ATOMS: atom_id res chain seq x y z
N MET A 1 -51.82 30.22 -10.93
CA MET A 1 -51.46 30.39 -9.50
C MET A 1 -51.07 31.83 -9.23
N ASN A 2 -51.40 32.38 -8.05
CA ASN A 2 -51.04 33.75 -7.70
C ASN A 2 -49.50 33.90 -7.67
N ARG A 3 -48.96 34.85 -8.47
CA ARG A 3 -47.50 35.09 -8.59
C ARG A 3 -46.86 35.44 -7.25
N ARG A 4 -47.56 36.19 -6.40
CA ARG A 4 -47.10 36.57 -5.05
C ARG A 4 -46.99 35.35 -4.15
N LEU A 5 -48.00 34.48 -4.16
CA LEU A 5 -47.99 33.24 -3.40
C LEU A 5 -46.82 32.34 -3.83
N LEU A 6 -46.65 32.16 -5.14
CA LEU A 6 -45.57 31.35 -5.71
C LEU A 6 -44.18 31.90 -5.38
N GLY A 7 -44.01 33.23 -5.41
CA GLY A 7 -42.77 33.88 -4.97
C GLY A 7 -42.46 33.63 -3.49
N ASN A 8 -43.47 33.79 -2.61
CA ASN A 8 -43.30 33.54 -1.17
C ASN A 8 -42.93 32.09 -0.87
N VAL A 9 -43.56 31.12 -1.54
CA VAL A 9 -43.24 29.69 -1.41
C VAL A 9 -41.79 29.41 -1.81
N LEU A 10 -41.33 29.99 -2.94
CA LEU A 10 -39.94 29.85 -3.38
C LEU A 10 -38.94 30.42 -2.37
N ILE A 11 -39.24 31.55 -1.73
CA ILE A 11 -38.37 32.16 -0.71
C ILE A 11 -38.24 31.22 0.50
N VAL A 12 -39.35 30.66 0.98
CA VAL A 12 -39.33 29.72 2.11
C VAL A 12 -38.52 28.48 1.77
N ILE A 13 -38.74 27.88 0.60
CA ILE A 13 -37.98 26.71 0.16
C ILE A 13 -36.49 27.03 0.04
N LEU A 14 -36.14 28.20 -0.51
CA LEU A 14 -34.76 28.65 -0.64
C LEU A 14 -34.07 28.79 0.71
N LEU A 15 -34.75 29.36 1.73
CA LEU A 15 -34.20 29.47 3.07
C LEU A 15 -33.89 28.11 3.70
N VAL A 16 -34.79 27.12 3.51
CA VAL A 16 -34.56 25.75 3.97
C VAL A 16 -33.36 25.13 3.26
N LEU A 17 -33.23 25.32 1.94
CA LEU A 17 -32.09 24.81 1.17
C LEU A 17 -30.76 25.45 1.54
N LEU A 18 -30.74 26.76 1.78
CA LEU A 18 -29.55 27.48 2.24
C LEU A 18 -29.11 26.99 3.61
N GLY A 19 -30.04 26.95 4.58
CA GLY A 19 -29.73 26.49 5.94
C GLY A 19 -29.26 25.05 5.97
N SER A 20 -29.97 24.16 5.27
CA SER A 20 -29.58 22.74 5.19
C SER A 20 -28.28 22.52 4.40
N GLY A 21 -28.03 23.29 3.33
CA GLY A 21 -26.79 23.21 2.55
C GLY A 21 -25.57 23.68 3.35
N ILE A 22 -25.68 24.80 4.07
CA ILE A 22 -24.63 25.29 4.96
C ILE A 22 -24.38 24.28 6.09
N ALA A 23 -25.45 23.74 6.68
CA ALA A 23 -25.32 22.72 7.72
C ALA A 23 -24.62 21.46 7.19
N MET A 24 -24.98 20.96 6.00
CA MET A 24 -24.31 19.82 5.35
C MET A 24 -22.85 20.12 5.01
N TYR A 25 -22.49 21.39 4.78
CA TYR A 25 -21.11 21.80 4.55
C TYR A 25 -20.25 21.69 5.83
N ILE A 26 -20.80 22.04 7.00
CA ILE A 26 -20.04 22.20 8.25
C ILE A 26 -20.16 21.01 9.23
N ILE A 27 -21.24 20.24 9.13
CA ILE A 27 -21.59 19.17 10.07
C ILE A 27 -21.38 17.81 9.40
N PRO A 28 -20.92 16.77 10.14
CA PRO A 28 -20.88 15.41 9.62
C PRO A 28 -22.24 14.94 9.07
N PHE A 29 -22.20 13.94 8.19
CA PHE A 29 -23.39 13.42 7.54
C PHE A 29 -24.50 13.06 8.56
N SER A 30 -25.69 13.58 8.31
CA SER A 30 -26.91 13.22 9.03
C SER A 30 -28.00 12.90 8.03
N LYS A 31 -28.61 11.72 8.16
CA LYS A 31 -29.69 11.28 7.27
C LYS A 31 -30.86 12.25 7.27
N GLY A 32 -31.25 12.79 8.44
CA GLY A 32 -32.36 13.73 8.56
C GLY A 32 -32.08 15.04 7.81
N LEU A 33 -30.88 15.59 7.95
CA LEU A 33 -30.47 16.82 7.28
C LEU A 33 -30.36 16.64 5.76
N ALA A 34 -29.76 15.54 5.31
CA ALA A 34 -29.67 15.20 3.90
C ALA A 34 -31.06 15.01 3.28
N SER A 35 -31.95 14.28 3.97
CA SER A 35 -33.33 14.08 3.52
C SER A 35 -34.10 15.39 3.41
N LEU A 36 -33.95 16.30 4.39
CA LEU A 36 -34.56 17.63 4.35
C LEU A 36 -34.09 18.42 3.12
N HIS A 37 -32.78 18.49 2.88
CA HIS A 37 -32.22 19.21 1.74
C HIS A 37 -32.71 18.62 0.41
N THR A 38 -32.63 17.30 0.25
CA THR A 38 -33.02 16.63 -1.01
C THR A 38 -34.50 16.81 -1.33
N VAL A 39 -35.39 16.60 -0.35
CA VAL A 39 -36.85 16.77 -0.57
C VAL A 39 -37.19 18.21 -0.93
N PHE A 40 -36.65 19.19 -0.19
CA PHE A 40 -36.87 20.60 -0.51
C PHE A 40 -36.22 21.00 -1.85
N GLY A 41 -35.18 20.29 -2.30
CA GLY A 41 -34.56 20.49 -3.61
C GLY A 41 -35.49 20.09 -4.74
N PHE A 42 -36.13 18.93 -4.62
CA PHE A 42 -37.17 18.51 -5.58
C PHE A 42 -38.38 19.45 -5.57
N LEU A 43 -38.84 19.88 -4.39
CA LEU A 43 -39.91 20.88 -4.27
C LEU A 43 -39.52 22.21 -4.90
N PHE A 44 -38.27 22.64 -4.76
CA PHE A 44 -37.75 23.85 -5.40
C PHE A 44 -37.82 23.73 -6.92
N VAL A 45 -37.33 22.64 -7.51
CA VAL A 45 -37.37 22.42 -8.96
C VAL A 45 -38.81 22.43 -9.47
N LEU A 46 -39.72 21.69 -8.82
CA LEU A 46 -41.13 21.65 -9.20
C LEU A 46 -41.77 23.05 -9.13
N THR A 47 -41.57 23.76 -8.02
CA THR A 47 -42.11 25.11 -7.82
C THR A 47 -41.51 26.11 -8.81
N MET A 48 -40.22 25.97 -9.14
CA MET A 48 -39.51 26.79 -10.11
C MET A 48 -40.08 26.61 -11.52
N VAL A 49 -40.45 25.39 -11.92
CA VAL A 49 -41.14 25.14 -13.21
C VAL A 49 -42.45 25.94 -13.28
N PHE A 50 -43.29 25.88 -12.23
CA PHE A 50 -44.50 26.70 -12.17
C PHE A 50 -44.20 28.21 -12.20
N HIS A 51 -43.11 28.64 -11.57
CA HIS A 51 -42.69 30.04 -11.57
C HIS A 51 -42.28 30.50 -12.96
N ILE A 52 -41.51 29.70 -13.68
CA ILE A 52 -41.09 29.97 -15.05
C ILE A 52 -42.33 30.06 -15.95
N ILE A 53 -43.25 29.10 -15.86
CA ILE A 53 -44.48 29.09 -16.69
C ILE A 53 -45.34 30.32 -16.43
N ASN A 54 -45.51 30.72 -15.17
CA ASN A 54 -46.34 31.88 -14.81
C ASN A 54 -45.68 33.24 -15.11
N ASN A 55 -44.36 33.27 -15.31
CA ASN A 55 -43.56 34.49 -15.49
C ASN A 55 -42.68 34.48 -16.76
N LYS A 56 -43.05 33.70 -17.79
CA LYS A 56 -42.26 33.54 -19.03
C LYS A 56 -41.83 34.87 -19.66
N LYS A 57 -42.76 35.81 -19.86
CA LYS A 57 -42.50 37.11 -20.52
C LYS A 57 -41.47 37.96 -19.75
N PRO A 58 -41.65 38.25 -18.44
CA PRO A 58 -40.65 38.94 -17.64
C PRO A 58 -39.28 38.24 -17.63
N LEU A 59 -39.25 36.92 -17.41
CA LEU A 59 -37.99 36.16 -17.34
C LEU A 59 -37.22 36.20 -18.66
N PHE A 60 -37.91 36.04 -19.79
CA PHE A 60 -37.29 36.13 -21.10
C PHE A 60 -36.75 37.53 -21.39
N ASN A 61 -37.45 38.59 -20.94
CA ASN A 61 -36.96 39.96 -21.06
C ASN A 61 -35.69 40.21 -20.22
N TYR A 62 -35.56 39.58 -19.04
CA TYR A 62 -34.33 39.67 -18.23
C TYR A 62 -33.14 38.98 -18.91
N ILE A 63 -33.37 37.84 -19.57
CA ILE A 63 -32.31 37.09 -20.27
C ILE A 63 -31.90 37.81 -21.56
N THR A 64 -32.86 38.31 -22.34
CA THR A 64 -32.59 38.94 -23.64
C THR A 64 -32.17 40.41 -23.55
N GLY A 65 -32.36 41.05 -22.38
CA GLY A 65 -32.11 42.48 -22.21
C GLY A 65 -32.97 43.32 -23.15
N ASN A 66 -34.24 42.96 -23.29
CA ASN A 66 -35.14 43.64 -24.22
C ASN A 66 -35.21 45.15 -23.87
N ARG A 67 -35.05 46.02 -24.88
CA ARG A 67 -34.92 47.49 -24.72
C ARG A 67 -33.70 47.99 -23.92
N LYS A 68 -32.65 47.19 -23.74
CA LYS A 68 -31.38 47.61 -23.12
C LYS A 68 -30.27 47.87 -24.16
N PRO A 69 -29.24 48.68 -23.84
CA PRO A 69 -28.06 48.89 -24.69
C PRO A 69 -27.27 47.59 -24.95
N ARG A 70 -26.50 47.54 -26.04
CA ARG A 70 -25.79 46.34 -26.53
C ARG A 70 -24.98 45.61 -25.44
N PHE A 71 -24.23 46.33 -24.61
CA PHE A 71 -23.42 45.73 -23.54
C PHE A 71 -24.26 45.11 -22.41
N GLN A 72 -25.40 45.72 -22.05
CA GLN A 72 -26.28 45.19 -21.01
C GLN A 72 -27.01 43.92 -21.45
N LYS A 73 -27.25 43.74 -22.76
CA LYS A 73 -27.79 42.48 -23.31
C LYS A 73 -26.85 41.30 -23.14
N LEU A 74 -25.53 41.54 -23.04
CA LEU A 74 -24.52 40.48 -22.89
C LEU A 74 -24.29 40.04 -21.45
N GLN A 75 -24.85 40.76 -20.45
CA GLN A 75 -24.63 40.44 -19.04
C GLN A 75 -25.17 39.06 -18.65
N ALA A 76 -26.41 38.75 -19.02
CA ALA A 76 -27.04 37.46 -18.70
C ALA A 76 -26.29 36.26 -19.33
N PRO A 77 -25.97 36.23 -20.64
CA PRO A 77 -25.23 35.11 -21.22
C PRO A 77 -23.80 35.00 -20.67
N PHE A 78 -23.15 36.11 -20.32
CA PHE A 78 -21.83 36.09 -19.69
C PHE A 78 -21.86 35.50 -18.27
N ILE A 79 -22.83 35.89 -17.44
CA ILE A 79 -23.01 35.29 -16.11
C ILE A 79 -23.33 33.81 -16.23
N PHE A 80 -24.20 33.44 -17.18
CA PHE A 80 -24.55 32.04 -17.41
C PHE A 80 -23.33 31.21 -17.85
N SER A 81 -22.48 31.73 -18.74
CA SER A 81 -21.26 31.01 -19.15
C SER A 81 -20.28 30.80 -17.99
N ILE A 82 -20.14 31.79 -17.09
CA ILE A 82 -19.34 31.64 -15.87
C ILE A 82 -19.92 30.53 -14.97
N ILE A 83 -21.23 30.53 -14.73
CA ILE A 83 -21.89 29.51 -13.89
C ILE A 83 -21.72 28.12 -14.50
N VAL A 84 -21.91 27.97 -15.82
CA VAL A 84 -21.71 26.69 -16.52
C VAL A 84 -20.25 26.25 -16.45
N ALA A 85 -19.29 27.15 -16.65
CA ALA A 85 -17.86 26.84 -16.54
C ALA A 85 -17.48 26.42 -15.11
N LEU A 86 -18.01 27.08 -14.08
CA LEU A 86 -17.81 26.70 -12.68
C LEU A 86 -18.43 25.32 -12.40
N ALA A 87 -19.65 25.06 -12.84
CA ALA A 87 -20.30 23.77 -12.66
C ALA A 87 -19.53 22.63 -13.34
N PHE A 88 -19.08 22.85 -14.58
CA PHE A 88 -18.25 21.90 -15.32
C PHE A 88 -16.91 21.68 -14.61
N GLY A 89 -16.24 22.75 -14.18
CA GLY A 89 -14.96 22.64 -13.49
C GLY A 89 -15.04 21.92 -12.15
N LEU A 90 -16.12 22.10 -11.39
CA LEU A 90 -16.39 21.33 -10.17
C LEU A 90 -16.71 19.87 -10.49
N TYR A 91 -17.51 19.59 -11.53
CA TYR A 91 -17.84 18.22 -11.94
C TYR A 91 -16.61 17.42 -12.37
N PHE A 92 -15.66 18.04 -13.08
CA PHE A 92 -14.39 17.43 -13.49
C PHE A 92 -13.27 17.54 -12.44
N ASN A 93 -13.59 17.94 -11.22
CA ASN A 93 -12.66 18.01 -10.09
C ASN A 93 -11.41 18.87 -10.34
N ILE A 94 -11.54 20.02 -11.01
CA ILE A 94 -10.40 20.92 -11.25
C ILE A 94 -9.82 21.37 -9.89
N PRO A 95 -8.50 21.14 -9.62
CA PRO A 95 -7.90 21.35 -8.28
C PRO A 95 -8.13 22.75 -7.70
N LEU A 96 -8.08 23.79 -8.53
CA LEU A 96 -8.28 25.19 -8.13
C LEU A 96 -9.71 25.45 -7.60
N LEU A 97 -10.72 24.81 -8.20
CA LEU A 97 -12.14 25.05 -7.87
C LEU A 97 -12.62 24.21 -6.70
N ASN A 98 -11.98 23.06 -6.45
CA ASN A 98 -12.34 22.14 -5.37
C ASN A 98 -11.89 22.57 -3.97
N GLY A 99 -11.16 23.68 -3.82
CA GLY A 99 -10.66 24.15 -2.53
C GLY A 99 -11.76 24.33 -1.46
N VAL A 100 -12.91 24.89 -1.82
CA VAL A 100 -14.05 25.07 -0.91
C VAL A 100 -14.61 23.73 -0.44
N TYR A 101 -14.82 22.79 -1.37
CA TYR A 101 -15.28 21.45 -1.04
C TYR A 101 -14.29 20.72 -0.10
N ASN A 102 -12.99 20.80 -0.40
CA ASN A 102 -11.93 20.20 0.40
C ASN A 102 -11.87 20.78 1.81
N PHE A 103 -12.03 22.10 1.97
CA PHE A 103 -12.11 22.73 3.29
C PHE A 103 -13.31 22.23 4.09
N GLY A 104 -14.50 22.17 3.48
CA GLY A 104 -15.68 21.59 4.13
C GLY A 104 -15.49 20.13 4.55
N ASN A 105 -14.84 19.32 3.69
CA ASN A 105 -14.44 17.94 4.03
C ASN A 105 -13.53 17.89 5.24
N GLN A 106 -12.48 18.71 5.29
CA GLN A 106 -11.54 18.76 6.41
C GLN A 106 -12.24 19.12 7.72
N LEU A 107 -13.16 20.11 7.70
CA LEU A 107 -13.95 20.47 8.88
C LEU A 107 -14.81 19.31 9.39
N ARG A 108 -15.49 18.58 8.49
CA ARG A 108 -16.31 17.42 8.85
C ARG A 108 -15.47 16.27 9.37
N ASN A 109 -14.34 15.98 8.73
CA ASN A 109 -13.42 14.90 9.12
C ASN A 109 -12.82 15.16 10.51
N LYS A 110 -12.41 16.41 10.79
CA LYS A 110 -11.92 16.82 12.12
C LYS A 110 -12.95 16.57 13.22
N LYS A 111 -14.23 16.89 12.99
CA LYS A 111 -15.33 16.66 13.95
C LYS A 111 -15.61 15.18 14.20
N LEU A 112 -15.34 14.31 13.23
CA LEU A 112 -15.48 12.86 13.37
C LEU A 112 -14.28 12.18 14.05
N GLY A 113 -13.22 12.95 14.40
CA GLY A 113 -11.97 12.38 14.88
C GLY A 113 -11.25 11.52 13.84
N LYS A 114 -11.60 11.65 12.55
CA LYS A 114 -10.92 10.94 11.48
C LYS A 114 -9.55 11.57 11.24
N VAL A 115 -8.49 10.82 11.54
CA VAL A 115 -7.12 11.14 11.12
C VAL A 115 -6.83 10.28 9.89
N GLU A 116 -6.63 10.92 8.74
CA GLU A 116 -6.15 10.22 7.55
C GLU A 116 -4.66 9.94 7.74
N THR A 117 -4.32 8.69 8.01
CA THR A 117 -2.93 8.22 8.00
C THR A 117 -2.68 7.55 6.64
N PRO A 118 -1.84 8.12 5.75
CA PRO A 118 -1.52 7.46 4.50
C PRO A 118 -0.83 6.12 4.80
N PHE A 119 -1.47 5.03 4.40
CA PHE A 119 -0.91 3.69 4.47
C PHE A 119 -0.26 3.40 3.12
N GLU A 120 0.97 3.87 2.96
CA GLU A 120 1.71 3.68 1.70
C GLU A 120 2.34 2.30 1.67
N TYR A 121 2.15 1.62 0.54
CA TYR A 121 2.79 0.36 0.17
C TYR A 121 3.62 0.58 -1.09
N GLU A 122 4.88 0.16 -1.03
CA GLU A 122 5.72 0.03 -2.21
C GLU A 122 5.33 -1.26 -2.96
N VAL A 123 5.02 -1.16 -4.25
CA VAL A 123 4.72 -2.34 -5.07
C VAL A 123 5.94 -2.69 -5.89
N ILE A 124 6.46 -3.90 -5.69
CA ILE A 124 7.60 -4.45 -6.43
C ILE A 124 7.04 -5.52 -7.37
N GLU A 125 6.99 -5.22 -8.66
CA GLU A 125 6.55 -6.14 -9.70
C GLU A 125 7.74 -6.81 -10.38
N LEU A 126 7.85 -8.13 -10.24
CA LEU A 126 8.90 -8.93 -10.86
C LEU A 126 8.44 -9.37 -12.26
N SER A 127 8.51 -8.45 -13.22
CA SER A 127 8.00 -8.65 -14.58
C SER A 127 8.67 -9.79 -15.35
N ASN A 128 9.91 -10.15 -14.96
CA ASN A 128 10.68 -11.21 -15.60
C ASN A 128 10.43 -12.59 -14.96
N ALA A 129 9.63 -12.65 -13.89
CA ALA A 129 9.22 -13.93 -13.31
C ALA A 129 8.27 -14.65 -14.28
N ASN A 130 8.53 -15.95 -14.50
CA ASN A 130 7.76 -16.79 -15.41
C ASN A 130 6.71 -17.61 -14.65
N GLY A 131 5.61 -17.94 -15.30
CA GLY A 131 4.56 -18.79 -14.76
C GLY A 131 3.15 -18.23 -14.96
N HIS A 132 2.17 -19.10 -14.75
CA HIS A 132 0.75 -18.83 -14.99
C HIS A 132 0.00 -18.41 -13.71
N HIS A 133 0.55 -18.70 -12.53
CA HIS A 133 -0.05 -18.31 -11.26
C HIS A 133 0.64 -17.08 -10.70
N ASN A 134 -0.16 -16.11 -10.25
CA ASN A 134 0.33 -14.88 -9.66
C ASN A 134 0.41 -15.01 -8.14
N PHE A 135 1.55 -14.63 -7.58
CA PHE A 135 1.79 -14.57 -6.15
C PHE A 135 1.88 -13.12 -5.71
N GLU A 136 0.99 -12.70 -4.82
CA GLU A 136 1.03 -11.40 -4.17
C GLU A 136 1.36 -11.60 -2.68
N ILE A 137 2.50 -11.06 -2.24
CA ILE A 137 2.95 -11.10 -0.85
C ILE A 137 2.92 -9.67 -0.30
N GLU A 138 1.90 -9.36 0.49
CA GLU A 138 1.81 -8.11 1.24
C GLU A 138 2.54 -8.27 2.57
N LEU A 139 3.54 -7.44 2.82
CA LEU A 139 4.20 -7.33 4.11
C LEU A 139 3.91 -5.96 4.72
N LYS A 140 3.37 -5.98 5.94
CA LYS A 140 3.26 -4.79 6.77
C LYS A 140 4.42 -4.75 7.75
N LYS A 141 5.16 -3.64 7.74
CA LYS A 141 6.33 -3.49 8.61
C LYS A 141 5.92 -3.43 10.07
N GLY A 142 6.71 -4.06 10.93
CA GLY A 142 6.61 -3.91 12.38
C GLY A 142 7.47 -2.75 12.89
N ASN A 143 7.44 -2.53 14.21
CA ASN A 143 8.12 -1.40 14.84
C ASN A 143 9.65 -1.51 14.83
N ALA A 144 10.20 -2.71 14.69
CA ALA A 144 11.64 -2.95 14.64
C ALA A 144 12.20 -3.03 13.20
N PHE A 145 11.37 -2.78 12.17
CA PHE A 145 11.78 -2.84 10.77
C PHE A 145 12.82 -1.77 10.44
N GLN A 146 14.05 -2.18 10.18
CA GLN A 146 15.18 -1.33 9.84
C GLN A 146 16.04 -2.00 8.77
N TYR A 147 15.68 -1.78 7.50
CA TYR A 147 16.36 -2.32 6.32
C TYR A 147 16.65 -3.84 6.37
N PRO A 148 15.67 -4.69 6.72
CA PRO A 148 15.85 -6.13 6.70
C PRO A 148 16.06 -6.67 5.27
N LEU A 149 16.68 -7.84 5.19
CA LEU A 149 16.90 -8.62 3.98
C LEU A 149 15.89 -9.76 3.91
N PHE A 150 15.48 -10.12 2.70
CA PHE A 150 14.39 -11.07 2.48
C PHE A 150 14.71 -12.09 1.39
N ALA A 151 14.20 -13.31 1.58
CA ALA A 151 13.97 -14.28 0.52
C ALA A 151 12.53 -14.80 0.62
N ILE A 152 11.87 -15.00 -0.51
CA ILE A 152 10.56 -15.66 -0.62
C ILE A 152 10.72 -16.77 -1.65
N TRP A 153 10.28 -17.99 -1.35
CA TRP A 153 10.44 -19.14 -2.23
C TRP A 153 9.32 -20.16 -2.04
N LEU A 154 9.25 -21.11 -2.97
CA LEU A 154 8.35 -22.25 -2.93
C LEU A 154 9.07 -23.50 -2.43
N GLU A 155 8.40 -24.24 -1.55
CA GLU A 155 8.75 -25.61 -1.19
C GLU A 155 7.61 -26.57 -1.56
N ASP A 156 7.97 -27.81 -1.86
CA ASP A 156 6.99 -28.89 -1.98
C ASP A 156 6.51 -29.36 -0.60
N SER A 157 5.57 -30.32 -0.57
CA SER A 157 5.04 -30.88 0.68
C SER A 157 6.08 -31.62 1.54
N LEU A 158 7.21 -32.00 0.96
CA LEU A 158 8.34 -32.66 1.64
C LEU A 158 9.39 -31.65 2.15
N GLY A 159 9.23 -30.37 1.83
CA GLY A 159 10.17 -29.30 2.20
C GLY A 159 11.37 -29.19 1.25
N ASN A 160 11.27 -29.73 0.03
CA ASN A 160 12.27 -29.52 -1.02
C ASN A 160 12.06 -28.15 -1.65
N TYR A 161 13.16 -27.44 -1.90
CA TYR A 161 13.16 -26.18 -2.63
C TYR A 161 12.69 -26.40 -4.08
N ILE A 162 11.80 -25.53 -4.56
CA ILE A 162 11.32 -25.52 -5.94
C ILE A 162 11.96 -24.35 -6.68
N GLU A 163 11.63 -23.12 -6.28
CA GLU A 163 12.15 -21.90 -6.88
C GLU A 163 11.99 -20.69 -5.97
N THR A 164 12.78 -19.65 -6.21
CA THR A 164 12.71 -18.36 -5.50
C THR A 164 11.68 -17.46 -6.18
N LEU A 165 10.75 -16.91 -5.42
CA LEU A 165 9.77 -15.94 -5.89
C LEU A 165 10.27 -14.50 -5.76
N TYR A 166 11.12 -14.22 -4.78
CA TYR A 166 11.78 -12.93 -4.58
C TYR A 166 13.04 -13.06 -3.72
N ILE A 167 14.05 -12.24 -4.02
CA ILE A 167 15.26 -12.11 -3.21
C ILE A 167 15.73 -10.65 -3.22
N SER A 168 16.20 -10.16 -2.07
CA SER A 168 16.86 -8.85 -2.01
C SER A 168 18.10 -8.80 -2.92
N ARG A 169 18.19 -7.80 -3.80
CA ARG A 169 19.29 -7.62 -4.76
C ARG A 169 20.69 -7.74 -4.15
N VAL A 170 20.89 -7.16 -2.96
CA VAL A 170 22.20 -7.20 -2.27
C VAL A 170 22.60 -8.61 -1.84
N ILE A 171 21.63 -9.51 -1.61
CA ILE A 171 21.90 -10.94 -1.35
C ILE A 171 22.17 -11.68 -2.66
N ALA A 172 21.36 -11.48 -3.70
CA ALA A 172 21.53 -12.14 -4.99
C ALA A 172 22.90 -11.84 -5.65
N SER A 173 23.40 -10.62 -5.44
CA SER A 173 24.70 -10.16 -5.95
C SER A 173 25.87 -10.32 -4.97
N SER A 174 25.59 -10.56 -3.68
CA SER A 174 26.54 -10.35 -2.57
C SER A 174 27.21 -8.97 -2.53
N THR A 175 26.64 -7.98 -3.22
CA THR A 175 27.22 -6.64 -3.36
C THR A 175 26.39 -5.65 -2.56
N PHE A 176 27.00 -5.08 -1.53
CA PHE A 176 26.35 -4.15 -0.61
C PHE A 176 26.78 -2.73 -0.93
N ASP A 177 25.82 -1.82 -1.10
CA ASP A 177 26.07 -0.41 -1.48
C ASP A 177 27.00 0.31 -0.49
N TYR A 178 26.95 -0.08 0.79
CA TYR A 178 27.82 0.40 1.87
C TYR A 178 28.75 -0.72 2.38
N GLY A 179 29.43 -1.40 1.46
CA GLY A 179 30.21 -2.61 1.76
C GLY A 179 31.60 -2.34 2.35
N LYS A 180 32.27 -1.25 1.93
CA LYS A 180 33.63 -0.89 2.39
C LYS A 180 33.75 0.61 2.62
N ASN A 181 34.42 1.00 3.70
CA ASN A 181 34.80 2.39 3.94
C ASN A 181 36.24 2.60 3.43
N VAL A 182 36.41 3.52 2.49
CA VAL A 182 37.73 3.92 1.94
C VAL A 182 37.83 5.43 2.13
N ASP A 183 38.79 5.87 2.95
CA ASP A 183 39.07 7.28 3.22
C ASP A 183 37.84 8.09 3.68
N GLY A 184 37.01 7.50 4.55
CA GLY A 184 35.81 8.14 5.08
C GLY A 184 34.59 8.10 4.14
N LYS A 185 34.72 7.50 2.95
CA LYS A 185 33.63 7.33 1.98
C LYS A 185 33.22 5.87 1.88
N TRP A 186 31.93 5.62 2.03
CA TRP A 186 31.36 4.30 1.79
C TRP A 186 31.27 4.00 0.30
N GLN A 187 31.71 2.81 -0.08
CA GLN A 187 31.68 2.31 -1.44
C GLN A 187 31.03 0.93 -1.48
N SER A 188 30.45 0.62 -2.63
CA SER A 188 29.90 -0.70 -2.89
C SER A 188 31.01 -1.75 -2.88
N ALA A 189 30.78 -2.85 -2.18
CA ALA A 189 31.74 -3.96 -2.13
C ALA A 189 31.05 -5.31 -1.99
N VAL A 190 31.72 -6.34 -2.52
CA VAL A 190 31.31 -7.72 -2.32
C VAL A 190 31.55 -8.08 -0.86
N LYS A 191 30.49 -8.51 -0.16
CA LYS A 191 30.56 -8.95 1.23
C LYS A 191 29.76 -10.24 1.40
N ARG A 192 30.43 -11.28 1.89
CA ARG A 192 29.81 -12.58 2.12
C ARG A 192 29.10 -12.53 3.47
N ARG A 193 27.79 -12.80 3.46
CA ARG A 193 26.94 -12.78 4.65
C ARG A 193 26.12 -14.06 4.77
N PRO A 194 26.77 -15.21 5.06
CA PRO A 194 26.07 -16.48 5.21
C PRO A 194 25.04 -16.46 6.35
N GLU A 195 25.21 -15.57 7.34
CA GLU A 195 24.28 -15.37 8.44
C GLU A 195 22.96 -14.69 8.04
N ALA A 196 22.90 -14.04 6.87
CA ALA A 196 21.77 -13.21 6.49
C ALA A 196 20.52 -14.05 6.22
N LEU A 197 20.57 -14.98 5.26
CA LEU A 197 19.43 -15.82 4.89
C LEU A 197 19.87 -17.30 4.80
N PRO A 198 20.30 -17.89 5.92
CA PRO A 198 20.91 -19.21 5.94
C PRO A 198 19.93 -20.35 5.64
N TYR A 199 18.65 -20.22 6.00
CA TYR A 199 17.70 -21.28 5.73
C TYR A 199 17.44 -21.39 4.22
N TRP A 200 17.10 -20.28 3.56
CA TRP A 200 16.88 -20.20 2.13
C TRP A 200 18.12 -20.58 1.32
N SER A 201 19.29 -20.04 1.65
CA SER A 201 20.50 -20.28 0.85
C SER A 201 20.91 -21.75 0.85
N HIS A 202 20.85 -22.42 2.00
CA HIS A 202 21.09 -23.86 2.09
C HIS A 202 19.99 -24.68 1.42
N LYS A 203 18.71 -24.25 1.50
CA LYS A 203 17.59 -24.89 0.78
C LYS A 203 17.75 -24.82 -0.74
N ARG A 204 18.19 -23.67 -1.26
CA ARG A 204 18.54 -23.49 -2.68
C ARG A 204 19.67 -24.42 -3.12
N GLY A 205 20.59 -24.79 -2.21
CA GLY A 205 21.54 -25.89 -2.42
C GLY A 205 22.69 -25.63 -3.40
N ILE A 206 22.77 -24.44 -3.99
CA ILE A 206 23.85 -24.07 -4.91
C ILE A 206 25.02 -23.48 -4.11
N LYS A 207 26.12 -24.21 -4.05
CA LYS A 207 27.35 -23.84 -3.34
C LYS A 207 28.26 -23.02 -4.26
N ALA A 208 28.70 -21.85 -3.80
CA ALA A 208 29.66 -21.00 -4.51
C ALA A 208 31.09 -21.55 -4.42
N SER A 209 32.02 -20.95 -5.19
CA SER A 209 33.43 -21.37 -5.24
C SER A 209 34.17 -21.24 -3.90
N ASP A 210 33.72 -20.37 -3.01
CA ASP A 210 34.24 -20.21 -1.64
C ASP A 210 33.62 -21.18 -0.63
N GLY A 211 32.74 -22.07 -1.08
CA GLY A 211 32.09 -23.07 -0.27
C GLY A 211 30.87 -22.58 0.52
N LEU A 212 30.46 -21.31 0.37
CA LEU A 212 29.23 -20.79 0.98
C LEU A 212 28.03 -20.99 0.06
N TYR A 213 26.84 -21.09 0.65
CA TYR A 213 25.58 -21.20 -0.10
C TYR A 213 24.97 -19.83 -0.48
N VAL A 214 25.45 -18.74 0.13
CA VAL A 214 25.02 -17.39 -0.24
C VAL A 214 25.48 -17.06 -1.68
N PRO A 215 24.61 -16.56 -2.57
CA PRO A 215 24.94 -16.32 -3.97
C PRO A 215 26.18 -15.44 -4.15
N LEU A 216 27.05 -15.74 -5.12
CA LEU A 216 28.24 -14.95 -5.45
C LEU A 216 28.13 -14.45 -6.90
N ASN A 217 28.44 -13.18 -7.15
CA ASN A 217 28.55 -12.57 -8.49
C ASN A 217 27.29 -12.68 -9.38
N ASN A 218 26.15 -12.14 -8.92
CA ASN A 218 24.88 -12.08 -9.66
C ASN A 218 24.43 -13.45 -10.19
N ALA A 219 23.91 -14.28 -9.28
CA ALA A 219 23.45 -15.62 -9.64
C ALA A 219 22.30 -15.58 -10.67
N THR A 220 22.54 -16.17 -11.84
CA THR A 220 21.67 -16.06 -13.03
C THR A 220 20.31 -16.73 -12.86
N ASP A 221 20.20 -17.74 -12.00
CA ASP A 221 18.96 -18.46 -11.69
C ASP A 221 17.96 -17.62 -10.88
N ILE A 222 18.41 -16.55 -10.22
CA ILE A 222 17.58 -15.68 -9.38
C ILE A 222 17.58 -14.22 -9.83
N ASP A 223 18.22 -13.90 -10.96
CA ASP A 223 18.30 -12.53 -11.49
C ASP A 223 16.91 -11.97 -11.82
N ALA A 224 16.05 -12.80 -12.43
CA ALA A 224 14.68 -12.43 -12.81
C ALA A 224 13.76 -12.10 -11.61
N VAL A 225 14.12 -12.58 -10.41
CA VAL A 225 13.35 -12.41 -9.17
C VAL A 225 14.09 -11.60 -8.11
N SER A 226 15.22 -11.00 -8.49
CA SER A 226 16.01 -10.11 -7.63
C SER A 226 15.48 -8.69 -7.74
N GLY A 227 15.06 -8.10 -6.60
CA GLY A 227 14.48 -6.76 -6.56
C GLY A 227 15.15 -5.85 -5.53
N ALA A 228 14.84 -4.56 -5.62
CA ALA A 228 15.21 -3.59 -4.59
C ALA A 228 14.73 -4.09 -3.21
N THR A 229 15.50 -3.79 -2.17
CA THR A 229 15.10 -4.10 -0.80
C THR A 229 14.09 -3.05 -0.34
N PRO A 230 12.82 -3.41 -0.10
CA PRO A 230 11.81 -2.44 0.31
C PRO A 230 12.15 -1.84 1.68
N THR A 231 11.80 -0.57 1.84
CA THR A 231 12.11 0.22 3.06
C THR A 231 10.89 0.53 3.93
N GLY A 232 9.69 0.16 3.46
CA GLY A 232 8.40 0.43 4.09
C GLY A 232 7.49 -0.80 4.13
N ASN A 233 6.18 -0.57 4.16
CA ASN A 233 5.24 -1.64 3.81
C ASN A 233 5.39 -1.92 2.32
N PHE A 234 5.24 -3.17 1.90
CA PHE A 234 5.41 -3.52 0.50
C PHE A 234 4.51 -4.66 0.05
N ILE A 235 4.32 -4.74 -1.26
CA ILE A 235 3.67 -5.83 -1.95
C ILE A 235 4.65 -6.34 -3.00
N ILE A 236 5.07 -7.60 -2.88
CA ILE A 236 5.79 -8.31 -3.93
C ILE A 236 4.76 -8.96 -4.85
N LYS A 237 4.86 -8.71 -6.15
CA LYS A 237 4.14 -9.46 -7.17
C LYS A 237 5.12 -10.30 -7.98
N SER A 238 4.94 -11.62 -7.93
CA SER A 238 5.77 -12.60 -8.63
C SER A 238 4.89 -13.62 -9.35
N LYS A 239 5.52 -14.48 -10.16
CA LYS A 239 4.85 -15.53 -10.91
C LYS A 239 5.60 -16.85 -10.76
N SER A 240 4.85 -17.94 -10.81
CA SER A 240 5.37 -19.30 -10.79
C SER A 240 4.31 -20.27 -11.31
N ASP A 241 4.75 -21.46 -11.73
CA ASP A 241 3.88 -22.56 -12.14
C ASP A 241 3.68 -23.57 -11.01
N LEU A 242 2.51 -23.51 -10.38
CA LEU A 242 2.05 -24.58 -9.51
C LEU A 242 1.51 -25.72 -10.37
N ASN A 243 2.32 -26.77 -10.57
CA ASN A 243 1.86 -27.98 -11.25
C ASN A 243 0.68 -28.63 -10.49
N ASP A 244 -0.28 -29.20 -11.24
CA ASP A 244 -1.69 -29.43 -10.86
C ASP A 244 -2.04 -30.19 -9.56
N LEU A 245 -1.12 -30.77 -8.77
CA LEU A 245 -1.53 -31.81 -7.79
C LEU A 245 -0.82 -31.86 -6.43
N LYS A 246 -0.13 -30.81 -5.97
CA LYS A 246 0.48 -30.86 -4.62
C LYS A 246 0.19 -29.63 -3.76
N HIS A 247 0.11 -29.88 -2.45
CA HIS A 247 0.22 -28.84 -1.45
C HIS A 247 1.62 -28.25 -1.54
N HIS A 248 1.69 -26.94 -1.79
CA HIS A 248 2.94 -26.20 -1.82
C HIS A 248 3.04 -25.34 -0.56
N LYS A 249 4.26 -24.97 -0.18
CA LYS A 249 4.49 -23.99 0.89
C LYS A 249 5.16 -22.77 0.29
N VAL A 250 4.57 -21.60 0.53
CA VAL A 250 5.27 -20.33 0.33
C VAL A 250 6.01 -20.04 1.61
N MET A 251 7.30 -19.83 1.47
CA MET A 251 8.23 -19.56 2.55
C MET A 251 8.73 -18.14 2.45
N LEU A 252 8.98 -17.51 3.60
CA LEU A 252 9.62 -16.20 3.69
C LEU A 252 10.68 -16.28 4.78
N GLU A 253 11.90 -15.84 4.47
CA GLU A 253 12.97 -15.65 5.45
C GLU A 253 13.30 -14.16 5.52
N VAL A 254 13.40 -13.64 6.74
CA VAL A 254 13.74 -12.24 7.02
C VAL A 254 14.91 -12.16 8.00
N ASN A 255 15.84 -11.24 7.77
CA ASN A 255 16.92 -10.97 8.72
C ASN A 255 17.26 -9.50 8.77
N GLN A 256 17.56 -9.02 9.96
CA GLN A 256 18.07 -7.68 10.20
C GLN A 256 19.42 -7.73 10.92
N SER A 257 20.43 -7.14 10.27
CA SER A 257 21.79 -7.04 10.82
C SER A 257 21.80 -6.23 12.12
N TYR A 258 22.71 -6.57 13.05
CA TYR A 258 22.94 -5.83 14.30
C TYR A 258 21.76 -5.81 15.29
N ASP A 259 20.80 -6.74 15.15
CA ASP A 259 19.65 -6.86 16.05
C ASP A 259 19.99 -7.66 17.33
N TRP A 260 20.90 -7.13 18.15
CA TRP A 260 21.31 -7.78 19.40
C TRP A 260 20.23 -7.71 20.49
N ASN A 261 20.27 -8.67 21.41
CA ASN A 261 19.43 -8.68 22.62
C ASN A 261 20.18 -9.27 23.82
N ASN A 262 19.48 -9.49 24.93
CA ASN A 262 20.06 -10.05 26.16
C ASN A 262 20.67 -11.44 25.98
N TYR A 263 20.18 -12.23 25.01
CA TYR A 263 20.72 -13.55 24.70
C TYR A 263 21.78 -13.44 23.61
N TYR A 264 21.42 -12.98 22.41
CA TYR A 264 22.29 -12.71 21.26
C TYR A 264 23.05 -11.41 21.44
N THR A 265 23.95 -11.38 22.42
CA THR A 265 24.90 -10.29 22.64
C THR A 265 26.01 -10.33 21.58
N LYS A 266 26.80 -9.25 21.49
CA LYS A 266 27.94 -9.16 20.54
C LYS A 266 28.96 -10.28 20.72
N ASP A 267 29.26 -10.63 21.97
CA ASP A 267 30.35 -11.55 22.32
C ASP A 267 29.86 -12.96 22.69
N LYS A 268 28.60 -13.29 22.36
CA LYS A 268 27.96 -14.55 22.80
C LYS A 268 28.69 -15.81 22.30
N PHE A 269 29.18 -15.78 21.06
CA PHE A 269 29.75 -16.93 20.37
C PHE A 269 31.21 -16.66 19.97
N PRO A 270 32.14 -16.54 20.94
CA PRO A 270 33.51 -16.07 20.68
C PRO A 270 34.30 -16.98 19.74
N ASN A 271 33.92 -18.28 19.65
CA ASN A 271 34.56 -19.27 18.79
C ASN A 271 33.84 -19.44 17.44
N ASP A 272 32.93 -18.53 17.08
CA ASP A 272 32.25 -18.51 15.79
C ASP A 272 32.81 -17.36 14.94
N ASP A 273 33.65 -17.68 13.95
CA ASP A 273 34.37 -16.70 13.11
C ASP A 273 33.44 -15.77 12.31
N ILE A 274 32.20 -16.20 12.06
CA ILE A 274 31.20 -15.34 11.43
C ILE A 274 30.55 -14.46 12.50
N TYR A 275 30.10 -15.05 13.62
CA TYR A 275 29.40 -14.29 14.65
C TYR A 275 30.28 -13.26 15.38
N SER A 276 31.46 -13.68 15.81
CA SER A 276 32.41 -12.83 16.54
C SER A 276 33.49 -12.22 15.65
N GLY A 277 33.41 -12.42 14.34
CA GLY A 277 34.38 -11.91 13.37
C GLY A 277 33.74 -11.06 12.28
N SER A 278 33.61 -11.65 11.09
CA SER A 278 33.32 -10.89 9.85
C SER A 278 31.83 -10.62 9.58
N GLY A 279 30.93 -11.37 10.23
CA GLY A 279 29.49 -11.29 10.04
C GLY A 279 28.88 -10.01 10.61
N GLN A 280 27.69 -9.66 10.14
CA GLN A 280 26.92 -8.53 10.69
C GLN A 280 25.72 -9.09 11.43
N VAL A 281 26.02 -9.60 12.63
CA VAL A 281 25.17 -10.54 13.37
C VAL A 281 24.26 -9.87 14.39
N GLY A 282 23.44 -10.69 15.04
CA GLY A 282 22.48 -10.31 16.07
C GLY A 282 21.59 -11.52 16.34
N GLN A 283 20.30 -11.28 16.51
CA GLN A 283 19.31 -12.34 16.44
C GLN A 283 19.32 -13.03 15.06
N PRO A 284 19.04 -14.34 15.02
CA PRO A 284 18.98 -15.09 13.77
C PRO A 284 17.82 -14.64 12.87
N SER A 285 17.90 -15.02 11.59
CA SER A 285 16.81 -14.86 10.64
C SER A 285 15.53 -15.56 11.11
N LEU A 286 14.36 -15.01 10.78
CA LEU A 286 13.06 -15.62 11.07
C LEU A 286 12.44 -16.20 9.80
N ILE A 287 11.81 -17.37 9.94
CA ILE A 287 11.18 -18.09 8.83
C ILE A 287 9.67 -18.11 9.06
N TYR A 288 8.94 -17.63 8.06
CA TYR A 288 7.50 -17.65 7.98
C TYR A 288 7.06 -18.62 6.87
N ALA A 289 5.93 -19.27 7.05
CA ALA A 289 5.38 -20.20 6.05
C ALA A 289 3.86 -20.14 5.97
N THR A 290 3.35 -20.44 4.77
CA THR A 290 1.94 -20.68 4.49
C THR A 290 1.79 -21.80 3.49
N GLU A 291 0.86 -22.72 3.74
CA GLU A 291 0.47 -23.74 2.78
C GLU A 291 -0.51 -23.17 1.74
N VAL A 292 -0.26 -23.48 0.47
CA VAL A 292 -1.11 -23.19 -0.68
C VAL A 292 -1.69 -24.51 -1.17
N SER A 293 -3.02 -24.57 -1.22
CA SER A 293 -3.76 -25.68 -1.82
C SER A 293 -4.44 -25.21 -3.11
N PRO A 294 -4.82 -26.13 -4.02
CA PRO A 294 -5.53 -25.77 -5.25
C PRO A 294 -6.82 -24.97 -5.02
N LEU A 295 -7.54 -25.24 -3.92
CA LEU A 295 -8.73 -24.47 -3.54
C LEU A 295 -8.40 -22.99 -3.28
N ASN A 296 -7.22 -22.69 -2.72
CA ASN A 296 -6.83 -21.32 -2.40
C ASN A 296 -6.60 -20.47 -3.65
N ILE A 297 -6.13 -21.11 -4.73
CA ILE A 297 -5.92 -20.48 -6.04
C ILE A 297 -7.28 -20.18 -6.67
N LYS A 298 -8.20 -21.16 -6.69
CA LYS A 298 -9.53 -21.01 -7.29
C LYS A 298 -10.36 -19.91 -6.61
N ASP A 299 -10.30 -19.85 -5.28
CA ASP A 299 -11.13 -18.95 -4.48
C ASP A 299 -10.48 -17.58 -4.22
N ASN A 300 -9.28 -17.33 -4.77
CA ASN A 300 -8.49 -16.11 -4.58
C ASN A 300 -8.33 -15.72 -3.10
N THR A 301 -8.13 -16.71 -2.23
CA THR A 301 -8.12 -16.48 -0.77
C THR A 301 -6.84 -15.83 -0.28
N TYR A 302 -6.98 -14.90 0.66
CA TYR A 302 -5.86 -14.35 1.42
C TYR A 302 -5.49 -15.27 2.59
N LYS A 303 -4.19 -15.48 2.82
CA LYS A 303 -3.67 -16.26 3.93
C LYS A 303 -2.59 -15.52 4.71
N ILE A 304 -2.61 -15.63 6.03
CA ILE A 304 -1.58 -15.05 6.89
C ILE A 304 -0.41 -16.03 7.04
N MET A 305 0.81 -15.59 6.74
CA MET A 305 2.02 -16.39 6.99
C MET A 305 2.35 -16.48 8.47
N GLN A 306 2.64 -17.71 8.91
CA GLN A 306 2.92 -18.00 10.30
C GLN A 306 4.42 -18.08 10.54
N LEU A 307 4.90 -17.49 11.63
CA LEU A 307 6.28 -17.67 12.10
C LEU A 307 6.47 -19.12 12.55
N ILE A 308 7.34 -19.87 11.87
CA ILE A 308 7.55 -21.30 12.13
C ILE A 308 8.90 -21.61 12.80
N GLY A 309 9.82 -20.64 12.85
CA GLY A 309 11.13 -20.82 13.47
C GLY A 309 12.14 -19.77 13.04
N HIS A 310 13.41 -20.06 13.29
CA HIS A 310 14.55 -19.22 12.94
C HIS A 310 15.69 -20.03 12.30
N GLY A 311 16.59 -19.35 11.60
CA GLY A 311 17.78 -19.94 10.98
C GLY A 311 18.98 -20.02 11.94
N HIS A 312 20.13 -20.50 11.45
CA HIS A 312 21.35 -20.51 12.25
C HIS A 312 21.93 -19.09 12.39
N HIS A 313 22.27 -18.66 13.60
CA HIS A 313 22.74 -17.29 13.92
C HIS A 313 23.99 -16.83 13.13
N SER A 314 24.82 -17.78 12.67
CA SER A 314 26.00 -17.54 11.83
C SER A 314 25.95 -18.19 10.45
N GLY A 315 24.82 -18.83 10.11
CA GLY A 315 24.62 -19.49 8.82
C GLY A 315 25.44 -20.74 8.53
N LYS A 316 25.97 -21.40 9.57
CA LYS A 316 26.70 -22.68 9.48
C LYS A 316 25.87 -23.82 8.86
N ASN A 317 24.54 -23.77 8.95
CA ASN A 317 23.63 -24.76 8.39
C ASN A 317 22.28 -24.14 8.00
N GLY A 318 21.50 -24.89 7.21
CA GLY A 318 20.13 -24.58 6.80
C GLY A 318 19.05 -25.23 7.66
N ASN A 319 19.30 -25.48 8.95
CA ASN A 319 18.29 -26.10 9.82
C ASN A 319 17.23 -25.09 10.26
N LEU A 320 16.00 -25.57 10.46
CA LEU A 320 14.91 -24.80 11.06
C LEU A 320 14.89 -25.03 12.57
N TYR A 321 15.14 -23.97 13.35
CA TYR A 321 15.07 -24.01 14.80
C TYR A 321 13.71 -23.46 15.27
N LYS A 322 12.93 -24.29 15.98
CA LYS A 322 11.58 -23.91 16.42
C LYS A 322 11.54 -23.16 17.76
N ASP A 323 12.63 -23.22 18.53
CA ASP A 323 12.70 -22.51 19.80
C ASP A 323 12.88 -21.02 19.56
N LEU A 324 11.86 -20.23 19.91
CA LEU A 324 11.85 -18.79 19.77
C LEU A 324 12.01 -18.08 21.12
N SER A 325 12.34 -18.79 22.20
CA SER A 325 12.41 -18.26 23.58
C SER A 325 13.41 -17.11 23.72
N HIS A 326 14.49 -17.14 22.93
CA HIS A 326 15.56 -16.14 22.94
C HIS A 326 15.42 -15.04 21.87
N ILE A 327 14.32 -15.06 21.10
CA ILE A 327 14.03 -14.06 20.07
C ILE A 327 13.11 -12.97 20.66
N SER A 328 13.57 -11.72 20.62
CA SER A 328 12.89 -10.52 21.10
C SER A 328 12.48 -9.59 19.94
N THR A 329 13.31 -8.59 19.62
CA THR A 329 13.02 -7.51 18.66
C THR A 329 12.87 -8.01 17.23
N ALA A 330 13.52 -9.13 16.86
CA ALA A 330 13.35 -9.72 15.55
C ALA A 330 11.89 -10.10 15.24
N LYS A 331 11.10 -10.52 16.25
CA LYS A 331 9.65 -10.80 16.09
C LYS A 331 8.84 -9.55 15.73
N GLN A 332 9.40 -8.36 15.96
CA GLN A 332 8.77 -7.07 15.69
C GLN A 332 9.26 -6.45 14.37
N ILE A 333 10.08 -7.14 13.58
CA ILE A 333 10.47 -6.69 12.23
C ILE A 333 9.23 -6.71 11.33
N ILE A 334 8.41 -7.75 11.43
CA ILE A 334 7.21 -7.93 10.62
C ILE A 334 5.97 -7.86 11.52
N ASP A 335 5.02 -6.98 11.20
CA ASP A 335 3.71 -6.96 11.87
C ASP A 335 2.82 -8.09 11.34
N ARG A 336 2.74 -8.21 10.02
CA ARG A 336 2.05 -9.31 9.34
C ARG A 336 2.58 -9.54 7.93
N VAL A 337 2.37 -10.74 7.43
CA VAL A 337 2.51 -11.07 6.00
C VAL A 337 1.24 -11.76 5.53
N ILE A 338 0.71 -11.28 4.41
CA ILE A 338 -0.47 -11.84 3.76
C ILE A 338 -0.06 -12.31 2.37
N LEU A 339 -0.40 -13.56 2.08
CA LEU A 339 -0.24 -14.20 0.78
C LEU A 339 -1.58 -14.25 0.06
N LYS A 340 -1.58 -13.94 -1.23
CA LYS A 340 -2.65 -14.26 -2.17
C LYS A 340 -2.06 -14.94 -3.40
N VAL A 341 -2.73 -15.99 -3.87
CA VAL A 341 -2.37 -16.72 -5.09
C VAL A 341 -3.59 -16.77 -6.00
N HIS A 342 -3.44 -16.47 -7.29
CA HIS A 342 -4.54 -16.42 -8.26
C HIS A 342 -4.12 -16.61 -9.71
#